data_AF-A0A957ZAT4-F1
#
_entry.id   AF-A0A957ZAT4-F1
#
_cell.length_a   1.000
_cell.length_b   1.000
_cell.length_c   1.000
_cell.angle_alpha   90.00
_cell.angle_beta   90.00
_cell.angle_gamma   90.00
#
_symmetry.space_group_name_H-M   'P 1'
#
loop_
_entity.id
_entity.type
_entity.pdbx_description
1 polymer ?
#
loop_
_entity_poly.entity_id
_entity_poly.type
_entity_poly.pdbx_seq_one_letter_code
_entity_poly.pdbx_strand_id
1 'polypeptide(L)'
;MQLTFFADLEEEVDEDDELELCSYAKQFREWANSLRARKSRNTVDINQAKVLLLDKYYEWRNSVPSQHRTLTSDRGHYCIFHVFDAAYKSLRLAELSLTPPMLFIPPPPLPPPQPKPPEIMGVTFGEVVEE
;
A
#
# COMPACT_ATOMS: atom_id res chain seq x y z
N MET A 1 2.24 -35.49 -10.37
CA MET A 1 2.90 -34.34 -11.03
C MET A 1 2.73 -33.14 -10.12
N GLN A 2 3.77 -32.83 -9.35
CA GLN A 2 3.83 -31.75 -8.37
C GLN A 2 4.47 -30.54 -9.06
N LEU A 3 3.78 -29.40 -9.06
CA LEU A 3 4.25 -28.15 -9.66
C LEU A 3 5.21 -27.45 -8.68
N THR A 4 6.51 -27.68 -8.86
CA THR A 4 7.57 -26.82 -8.32
C THR A 4 7.72 -25.62 -9.25
N PHE A 5 6.92 -24.56 -9.05
CA PHE A 5 6.92 -23.35 -9.90
C PHE A 5 7.41 -22.09 -9.15
N PHE A 6 8.01 -22.24 -7.97
CA PHE A 6 8.41 -21.12 -7.10
C PHE A 6 9.88 -21.19 -6.64
N ALA A 7 10.75 -21.87 -7.37
CA ALA A 7 12.15 -22.07 -6.96
C ALA A 7 13.18 -21.17 -7.68
N ASP A 8 12.82 -20.47 -8.76
CA ASP A 8 13.78 -19.73 -9.60
C ASP A 8 13.45 -18.23 -9.76
N LEU A 9 12.96 -17.58 -8.69
CA LEU A 9 13.17 -16.14 -8.55
C LEU A 9 14.43 -15.95 -7.71
N GLU A 10 15.56 -16.21 -8.35
CA GLU A 10 16.84 -15.69 -7.88
C GLU A 10 16.71 -14.18 -7.86
N GLU A 11 16.51 -13.66 -6.66
CA GLU A 11 16.56 -12.25 -6.32
C GLU A 11 17.95 -11.76 -6.77
N GLU A 12 18.02 -11.13 -7.95
CA GLU A 12 19.13 -10.26 -8.31
C GLU A 12 19.14 -9.16 -7.25
N VAL A 13 19.85 -9.43 -6.15
CA VAL A 13 20.16 -8.43 -5.14
C VAL A 13 21.14 -7.51 -5.86
N ASP A 14 20.61 -6.49 -6.52
CA ASP A 14 21.41 -5.38 -6.98
C ASP A 14 22.31 -4.98 -5.80
N GLU A 15 23.62 -5.11 -6.01
CA GLU A 15 24.70 -4.65 -5.14
C GLU A 15 24.70 -3.10 -5.09
N ASP A 16 23.50 -2.50 -5.10
CA ASP A 16 23.20 -1.09 -5.12
C ASP A 16 23.75 -0.49 -3.85
N ASP A 17 24.97 0.04 -4.00
CA ASP A 17 25.57 1.12 -3.25
C ASP A 17 24.97 1.28 -1.85
N GLU A 18 25.63 0.71 -0.84
CA GLU A 18 25.39 1.03 0.56
C GLU A 18 25.75 2.50 0.81
N LEU A 19 24.93 3.42 0.27
CA LEU A 19 25.15 4.85 0.33
C LEU A 19 25.21 5.22 1.80
N GLU A 20 26.33 5.83 2.18
CA GLU A 20 26.57 6.15 3.57
C GLU A 20 25.48 7.10 4.09
N LEU A 21 24.96 6.88 5.29
CA LEU A 21 24.08 7.84 5.95
C LEU A 21 24.88 9.05 6.42
N CYS A 22 24.38 10.27 6.19
CA CYS A 22 25.02 11.45 6.81
C CYS A 22 24.90 11.40 8.34
N SER A 23 25.72 12.19 9.03
CA SER A 23 25.72 12.27 10.50
C SER A 23 24.34 12.61 11.08
N TYR A 24 23.59 13.53 10.46
CA TYR A 24 22.22 13.86 10.86
C TYR A 24 21.27 12.67 10.67
N ALA A 25 21.37 11.97 9.55
CA ALA A 25 20.54 10.81 9.27
C ALA A 25 20.85 9.64 10.22
N LYS A 26 22.13 9.43 10.58
CA LYS A 26 22.56 8.43 11.58
C LYS A 26 21.87 8.69 12.94
N GLN A 27 21.93 9.92 13.44
CA GLN A 27 21.29 10.29 14.72
C GLN A 27 19.75 10.19 14.65
N PHE A 28 19.15 10.67 13.56
CA PHE A 28 17.69 10.57 13.37
C PHE A 28 17.23 9.11 13.29
N ARG A 29 18.02 8.23 12.66
CA ARG A 29 17.77 6.80 12.55
C ARG A 29 17.76 6.12 13.91
N GLU A 30 18.71 6.44 14.78
CA GLU A 30 18.75 5.91 16.16
C GLU A 30 17.48 6.25 16.92
N TRP A 31 17.04 7.52 16.83
CA TRP A 31 15.78 7.96 17.43
C TRP A 31 14.57 7.23 16.84
N ALA A 32 14.47 7.16 15.50
CA ALA A 32 13.35 6.50 14.81
C ALA A 32 13.26 5.00 15.13
N ASN A 33 14.41 4.32 15.26
CA ASN A 33 14.47 2.92 15.69
C ASN A 33 13.98 2.75 17.13
N SER A 34 14.35 3.67 18.03
CA SER A 34 13.86 3.64 19.41
C SER A 34 12.34 3.85 19.51
N LEU A 35 11.77 4.68 18.63
CA LEU A 35 10.33 4.91 18.54
C LEU A 35 9.60 3.63 18.09
N ARG A 36 10.12 2.99 17.04
CA ARG A 36 9.54 1.74 16.49
C ARG A 36 9.58 0.60 17.49
N ALA A 37 10.69 0.43 18.22
CA ALA A 37 10.83 -0.61 19.25
C ALA A 37 9.78 -0.50 20.37
N ARG A 38 9.23 0.69 20.62
CA ARG A 38 8.25 0.94 21.69
C ARG A 38 6.79 0.75 21.27
N LYS A 39 6.44 0.75 19.97
CA LYS A 39 5.08 1.10 19.51
C LYS A 39 4.42 0.17 18.48
N SER A 40 4.71 -1.12 18.49
CA SER A 40 4.20 -2.07 17.48
C SER A 40 3.07 -3.02 17.92
N ARG A 41 2.24 -2.68 18.91
CA ARG A 41 1.29 -3.64 19.50
C ARG A 41 -0.14 -3.59 18.98
N ASN A 42 -0.60 -2.42 18.52
CA ASN A 42 -1.97 -2.22 18.05
C ASN A 42 -2.04 -0.99 17.12
N THR A 43 -3.19 -0.81 16.45
CA THR A 43 -3.41 0.28 15.49
C THR A 43 -3.24 1.67 16.10
N VAL A 44 -3.65 1.86 17.37
CA VAL A 44 -3.51 3.15 18.07
C VAL A 44 -2.04 3.49 18.29
N ASP A 45 -1.23 2.54 18.76
CA ASP A 45 0.20 2.72 18.96
C ASP A 45 0.94 3.04 17.65
N ILE A 46 0.56 2.38 16.55
CA ILE A 46 1.16 2.66 15.23
C ILE A 46 0.79 4.06 14.75
N ASN A 47 -0.47 4.48 14.91
CA ASN A 47 -0.91 5.82 14.54
C ASN A 47 -0.20 6.89 15.38
N GLN A 48 -0.06 6.68 16.69
CA GLN A 48 0.73 7.55 17.56
C GLN A 48 2.19 7.62 17.10
N ALA A 49 2.80 6.48 16.76
CA ALA A 49 4.18 6.45 16.26
C ALA A 49 4.34 7.23 14.95
N LYS A 50 3.38 7.14 14.02
CA LYS A 50 3.42 7.93 12.78
C LYS A 50 3.35 9.43 13.02
N VAL A 51 2.46 9.88 13.93
CA VAL A 51 2.35 11.30 14.30
C VAL A 51 3.65 11.78 14.94
N LEU A 52 4.19 11.05 15.92
CA LEU A 52 5.45 11.40 16.57
C LEU A 52 6.62 11.43 15.59
N LEU A 53 6.68 10.47 14.66
CA LEU A 53 7.69 10.43 13.59
C LEU A 53 7.58 11.66 12.68
N LEU A 54 6.36 12.04 12.28
CA LEU A 54 6.10 13.21 11.45
C LEU A 54 6.54 14.50 12.14
N ASP A 55 6.09 14.70 13.38
CA ASP A 55 6.42 15.88 14.18
C ASP A 55 7.94 16.01 14.34
N LYS A 56 8.62 14.91 14.68
CA LYS A 56 10.06 14.90 14.87
C LYS A 56 10.82 15.15 13.56
N TYR A 57 10.33 14.61 12.44
CA TYR A 57 10.92 14.86 11.13
C TYR A 57 10.86 16.35 10.78
N TYR A 58 9.72 17.03 10.99
CA TYR A 58 9.62 18.46 10.70
C TYR A 58 10.45 19.32 11.67
N GLU A 59 10.56 18.94 12.94
CA GLU A 59 11.51 19.54 13.89
C GLU A 59 12.93 19.49 13.34
N TRP A 60 13.41 18.29 12.97
CA TRP A 60 14.74 18.08 12.40
C TRP A 60 14.94 18.80 11.08
N ARG A 61 13.94 18.76 10.19
CA ARG A 61 13.98 19.42 8.89
C ARG A 61 14.19 20.92 9.03
N ASN A 62 13.63 21.55 10.06
CA ASN A 62 13.81 22.97 10.30
C ASN A 62 15.21 23.31 10.85
N SER A 63 15.78 22.43 11.67
CA SER A 63 17.11 22.62 12.28
C SER A 63 18.28 22.22 11.38
N VAL A 64 18.10 21.23 10.51
CA VAL A 64 19.16 20.68 9.64
C VAL A 64 19.38 21.60 8.42
N PRO A 65 20.64 21.82 7.97
CA PRO A 65 20.93 22.60 6.76
C PRO A 65 20.20 22.07 5.53
N SER A 66 19.79 22.95 4.62
CA SER A 66 18.98 22.60 3.44
C SER A 66 19.58 21.46 2.59
N GLN A 67 20.90 21.42 2.48
CA GLN A 67 21.66 20.39 1.77
C GLN A 67 21.48 18.98 2.33
N HIS A 68 21.14 18.84 3.62
CA HIS A 68 20.94 17.54 4.29
C HIS A 68 19.47 17.19 4.54
N ARG A 69 18.53 17.95 3.94
CA ARG A 69 17.09 17.73 4.14
C ARG A 69 16.50 16.71 3.19
N THR A 70 16.85 16.78 1.90
CA THR A 70 16.16 16.01 0.84
C THR A 70 17.12 15.43 -0.21
N LEU A 71 18.39 15.87 -0.25
CA LEU A 71 19.22 15.62 -1.43
C LEU A 71 19.63 14.14 -1.54
N THR A 72 19.19 13.51 -2.62
CA THR A 72 19.80 12.32 -3.25
C THR A 72 20.69 12.89 -4.36
N SER A 73 21.99 13.01 -4.11
CA SER A 73 22.93 13.43 -5.16
C SER A 73 23.45 12.19 -5.90
N ASP A 74 23.92 12.36 -7.13
CA ASP A 74 24.49 11.32 -8.00
C ASP A 74 25.76 10.62 -7.42
N ARG A 75 26.28 11.08 -6.28
CA ARG A 75 27.28 10.41 -5.41
C ARG A 75 26.90 10.52 -3.92
N GLY A 76 25.61 10.66 -3.64
CA GLY A 76 25.09 11.29 -2.43
C GLY A 76 24.83 10.33 -1.28
N HIS A 77 24.96 10.84 -0.05
CA HIS A 77 24.59 10.13 1.18
C HIS A 77 23.08 10.12 1.40
N TYR A 78 22.59 9.17 2.21
CA TYR A 78 21.21 9.19 2.68
C TYR A 78 20.99 10.27 3.74
N CYS A 79 20.11 11.22 3.42
CA CYS A 79 19.67 12.30 4.30
C CYS A 79 18.53 11.89 5.25
N ILE A 80 18.15 12.81 6.15
CA ILE A 80 17.06 12.59 7.14
C ILE A 80 15.72 12.19 6.50
N PHE A 81 15.44 12.65 5.26
CA PHE A 81 14.22 12.28 4.55
C PHE A 81 14.16 10.79 4.20
N HIS A 82 15.28 10.16 3.81
CA HIS A 82 15.30 8.73 3.49
C HIS A 82 15.04 7.88 4.73
N VAL A 83 15.61 8.27 5.87
CA VAL A 83 15.37 7.62 7.15
C VAL A 83 13.90 7.78 7.58
N PHE A 84 13.34 8.98 7.40
CA PHE A 84 11.92 9.24 7.66
C PHE A 84 11.02 8.36 6.77
N ASP A 85 11.25 8.34 5.46
CA ASP A 85 10.46 7.58 4.50
C ASP A 85 10.53 6.07 4.78
N ALA A 86 11.73 5.53 5.02
CA ALA A 86 11.92 4.13 5.39
C ALA A 86 11.19 3.77 6.71
N ALA A 87 11.30 4.61 7.74
CA ALA A 87 10.61 4.40 9.00
C ALA A 87 9.08 4.47 8.83
N TYR A 88 8.58 5.42 8.04
CA TYR A 88 7.15 5.59 7.78
C TYR A 88 6.58 4.41 6.99
N LYS A 89 7.27 3.96 5.93
CA LYS A 89 6.92 2.76 5.17
C LYS A 89 6.87 1.54 6.08
N SER A 90 7.83 1.37 6.98
CA SER A 90 7.79 0.27 7.95
C SER A 90 6.57 0.34 8.88
N LEU A 91 6.22 1.52 9.41
CA LEU A 91 5.01 1.68 10.21
C LEU A 91 3.74 1.42 9.40
N ARG A 92 3.72 1.80 8.11
CA ARG A 92 2.60 1.51 7.21
C ARG A 92 2.45 0.02 6.94
N LEU A 93 3.53 -0.72 6.74
CA LEU A 93 3.50 -2.18 6.60
C LEU A 93 2.97 -2.85 7.87
N ALA A 94 3.42 -2.39 9.05
CA ALA A 94 2.89 -2.89 10.32
C ALA A 94 1.38 -2.61 10.47
N GLU A 95 0.91 -1.43 10.08
CA GLU A 95 -0.52 -1.11 10.09
C GLU A 95 -1.33 -2.01 9.14
N LEU A 96 -0.83 -2.21 7.91
CA LEU A 96 -1.49 -3.08 6.93
C LEU A 96 -1.55 -4.53 7.39
N SER A 97 -0.57 -4.99 8.19
CA SER A 97 -0.63 -6.32 8.80
C SER A 97 -1.72 -6.47 9.87
N LEU A 98 -2.06 -5.38 10.58
CA LEU A 98 -3.12 -5.38 11.60
C LEU A 98 -4.52 -5.20 11.01
N THR A 99 -4.64 -4.38 9.97
CA THR A 99 -5.91 -4.09 9.32
C THR A 99 -5.71 -4.22 7.81
N PRO A 100 -5.68 -5.47 7.29
CA PRO A 100 -5.53 -5.69 5.87
C PRO A 100 -6.69 -5.00 5.13
N PRO A 101 -6.41 -4.32 4.01
CA PRO A 101 -7.46 -3.67 3.24
C PRO A 101 -8.48 -4.73 2.83
N MET A 102 -9.75 -4.47 3.13
CA MET A 102 -10.84 -5.35 2.73
C MET A 102 -10.87 -5.43 1.21
N LEU A 103 -10.38 -6.54 0.65
CA LEU A 103 -10.45 -6.85 -0.79
C LEU A 103 -11.85 -7.29 -1.21
N PHE A 104 -12.89 -6.71 -0.64
CA PHE A 104 -14.27 -6.99 -1.05
C PHE A 104 -14.50 -6.37 -2.43
N ILE A 105 -14.43 -7.22 -3.45
CA ILE A 105 -15.03 -6.93 -4.74
C ILE A 105 -16.54 -7.03 -4.50
N PRO A 106 -17.31 -5.93 -4.66
CA PRO A 106 -18.75 -6.01 -4.51
C PRO A 106 -19.29 -7.04 -5.52
N PRO A 107 -20.34 -7.81 -5.16
CA PRO A 107 -20.94 -8.73 -6.10
C PRO A 107 -21.37 -7.96 -7.36
N PRO A 108 -21.22 -8.55 -8.56
CA PRO A 108 -21.66 -7.90 -9.78
C PRO A 108 -23.15 -7.54 -9.66
N PRO A 109 -23.59 -6.41 -10.23
CA PRO A 109 -25.00 -6.03 -10.21
C PRO A 109 -25.83 -7.16 -10.82
N LEU A 110 -27.00 -7.42 -10.23
CA LEU A 110 -27.93 -8.40 -10.77
C LEU A 110 -28.27 -8.03 -12.22
N PRO A 111 -28.33 -9.01 -13.15
CA PRO A 111 -28.76 -8.73 -14.50
C PRO A 111 -30.16 -8.10 -14.51
N PRO A 112 -30.44 -7.18 -15.44
CA PRO A 112 -31.77 -6.56 -15.53
C PRO A 112 -32.84 -7.64 -15.73
N PRO A 113 -34.06 -7.45 -15.17
CA PRO A 113 -35.15 -8.39 -15.38
C PRO A 113 -35.37 -8.59 -16.88
N GLN A 114 -35.38 -9.84 -17.35
CA GLN A 114 -35.73 -10.11 -18.73
C GLN A 114 -37.17 -9.62 -18.98
N PRO A 115 -37.44 -8.91 -20.10
CA PRO A 115 -38.79 -8.55 -20.46
C PRO A 115 -39.61 -9.84 -20.57
N LYS A 116 -40.75 -9.89 -19.87
CA LYS A 116 -41.68 -11.01 -20.01
C LYS A 116 -42.06 -11.15 -21.49
N PRO A 117 -42.04 -12.37 -22.06
CA PRO A 117 -42.54 -12.57 -23.41
C PRO A 117 -43.95 -11.97 -23.53
N PRO A 118 -44.27 -11.27 -24.62
CA PRO A 118 -45.64 -10.82 -24.84
C PRO A 118 -46.55 -12.06 -24.86
N GLU A 119 -47.56 -12.08 -23.99
CA GLU A 119 -48.66 -13.03 -24.08
C GLU A 119 -49.40 -12.72 -25.38
N ILE A 120 -49.07 -13.45 -26.44
CA ILE A 120 -49.82 -13.40 -27.70
C ILE A 120 -51.17 -14.05 -27.41
N MET A 121 -52.15 -13.24 -27.01
CA MET A 121 -53.54 -13.67 -26.86
C MET A 121 -54.04 -14.21 -28.21
N GLY A 122 -54.25 -15.53 -28.23
CA GLY A 122 -55.14 -16.28 -29.11
C GLY A 122 -55.59 -15.60 -30.41
N VAL A 123 -54.75 -15.67 -31.44
CA VAL A 123 -55.25 -15.68 -32.82
C VAL A 123 -55.64 -17.12 -33.13
N THR A 124 -56.91 -17.45 -32.91
CA THR A 124 -57.51 -18.66 -33.48
C THR A 124 -57.63 -18.43 -34.99
N PHE A 125 -56.80 -19.09 -35.79
CA PHE A 125 -57.01 -19.18 -37.23
C PHE A 125 -58.33 -19.94 -37.45
N GLY A 126 -59.37 -19.19 -37.82
CA GLY A 126 -60.69 -19.72 -38.15
C GLY A 126 -60.59 -20.70 -39.31
N GLU A 127 -61.14 -21.88 -39.07
CA GLU A 127 -61.33 -22.97 -40.02
C GLU A 127 -62.20 -22.48 -41.19
N VAL A 128 -61.68 -22.57 -42.41
CA VAL A 128 -62.42 -22.27 -43.64
C VAL A 128 -63.33 -23.45 -43.93
N VAL A 129 -64.64 -23.25 -43.83
CA VAL A 129 -65.64 -24.21 -44.32
C VAL A 129 -65.91 -23.88 -45.78
N GLU A 130 -65.52 -24.77 -46.68
CA GLU A 130 -65.87 -24.73 -48.10
C GLU A 130 -67.33 -25.20 -48.29
N GLU A 131 -68.13 -24.42 -49.02
CA GLU A 131 -69.44 -24.82 -49.58
C GLU A 131 -69.28 -25.29 -51.04
#